data_AF-L7CJI7-F1
#
_entry.id   AF-L7CJI7-F1
#
_cell.length_a   1.000
_cell.length_b   1.000
_cell.length_c   1.000
_cell.angle_alpha   90.00
_cell.angle_beta   90.00
_cell.angle_gamma   90.00
#
_symmetry.space_group_name_H-M   'P 1'
#
loop_
_entity.id
_entity.type
_entity.pdbx_description
1 polymer ?
#
loop_
_entity_poly.entity_id
_entity_poly.type
_entity_poly.pdbx_seq_one_letter_code
_entity_poly.pdbx_strand_id
1 'polypeptide(L)'
;MLEQDYERWEKFNESLEKILAKYGTVGSGTDPVPDFYHSGDWFDTYVDGFSITNRTIFSPHLLDELVDCVTKADPGANVEFCGIEGDVWMLDILVTSDGVFANWTGKTEAECRAALALLDVNIGG
;
A
#
# COMPACT_ATOMS: atom_id res chain seq x y z
N MET A 1 -10.66 -21.32 1.79
CA MET A 1 -9.66 -20.81 2.74
C MET A 1 -9.51 -21.86 3.82
N LEU A 2 -8.31 -22.41 4.01
CA LEU A 2 -8.03 -23.26 5.16
C LEU A 2 -7.83 -22.35 6.38
N GLU A 3 -8.07 -22.87 7.59
CA GLU A 3 -7.91 -22.12 8.86
C GLU A 3 -6.51 -21.48 8.98
N GLN A 4 -5.48 -22.20 8.51
CA GLN A 4 -4.09 -21.71 8.49
C GLN A 4 -3.88 -20.54 7.52
N ASP A 5 -4.58 -20.51 6.39
CA ASP A 5 -4.49 -19.40 5.43
C ASP A 5 -5.12 -18.14 6.04
N TYR A 6 -6.23 -18.30 6.76
CA TYR A 6 -6.90 -17.20 7.45
C TYR A 6 -6.02 -16.60 8.56
N GLU A 7 -5.37 -17.43 9.40
CA GLU A 7 -4.46 -16.93 10.44
C GLU A 7 -3.26 -16.15 9.89
N ARG A 8 -2.75 -16.56 8.72
CA ARG A 8 -1.64 -15.87 8.05
C ARG A 8 -2.07 -14.51 7.54
N TRP A 9 -3.21 -14.48 6.84
CA TRP A 9 -3.84 -13.26 6.36
C TRP A 9 -4.13 -12.29 7.52
N GLU A 10 -4.71 -12.76 8.62
CA GLU A 10 -5.06 -11.93 9.77
C GLU A 10 -3.81 -11.29 10.40
N LYS A 11 -2.73 -12.04 10.57
CA LYS A 11 -1.45 -11.52 11.07
C LYS A 11 -0.84 -10.47 10.13
N PHE A 12 -0.97 -10.67 8.83
CA PHE A 12 -0.51 -9.69 7.85
C PHE A 12 -1.38 -8.42 7.88
N ASN A 13 -2.70 -8.55 7.89
CA ASN A 13 -3.63 -7.42 8.03
C ASN A 13 -3.33 -6.60 9.29
N GLU A 14 -3.21 -7.26 10.45
CA GLU A 14 -2.90 -6.59 11.70
C GLU A 14 -1.56 -5.84 11.66
N SER A 15 -0.54 -6.41 11.01
CA SER A 15 0.78 -5.79 10.89
C SER A 15 0.73 -4.56 9.98
N LEU A 16 0.03 -4.68 8.86
CA LEU A 16 -0.22 -3.59 7.92
C LEU A 16 -0.97 -2.43 8.61
N GLU A 17 -2.09 -2.71 9.27
CA GLU A 17 -2.88 -1.69 9.99
C GLU A 17 -2.06 -0.98 11.07
N LYS A 18 -1.25 -1.71 11.84
CA LYS A 18 -0.36 -1.14 12.87
C LYS A 18 0.70 -0.21 12.27
N ILE A 19 1.20 -0.48 11.07
CA ILE A 19 2.14 0.40 10.37
C ILE A 19 1.41 1.64 9.88
N LEU A 20 0.32 1.48 9.13
CA LEU A 20 -0.45 2.59 8.55
C LEU A 20 -0.97 3.56 9.61
N ALA A 21 -1.39 3.04 10.77
CA ALA A 21 -1.88 3.85 11.90
C ALA A 21 -0.82 4.80 12.50
N LYS A 22 0.48 4.58 12.22
CA LYS A 22 1.54 5.53 12.61
C LYS A 22 1.56 6.79 11.74
N TYR A 23 1.02 6.70 10.53
CA TYR A 23 1.12 7.73 9.49
C TYR A 23 -0.22 8.37 9.12
N GLY A 24 -1.34 7.83 9.61
CA GLY A 24 -2.67 8.37 9.36
C GLY A 24 -3.77 7.55 10.03
N THR A 25 -5.01 7.98 9.80
CA THR A 25 -6.20 7.22 10.18
C THR A 25 -6.39 6.03 9.24
N VAL A 26 -6.72 4.87 9.81
CA VAL A 26 -6.98 3.62 9.08
C VAL A 26 -8.41 3.19 9.32
N GLY A 27 -9.10 2.73 8.29
CA GLY A 27 -10.42 2.14 8.47
C GLY A 27 -11.11 1.72 7.18
N SER A 28 -12.36 1.29 7.32
CA SER A 28 -13.25 0.87 6.23
C SER A 28 -14.54 1.70 6.18
N GLY A 29 -14.62 2.76 7.00
CA GLY A 29 -15.73 3.72 6.99
C GLY A 29 -15.54 4.82 5.96
N THR A 30 -16.63 5.40 5.47
CA THR A 30 -16.61 6.49 4.49
C THR A 30 -16.93 7.87 5.09
N ASP A 31 -17.16 7.96 6.40
CA ASP A 31 -17.44 9.23 7.09
C ASP A 31 -16.94 9.22 8.56
N PRO A 32 -15.85 9.94 8.88
CA PRO A 32 -14.92 10.55 7.94
C PRO A 32 -14.19 9.47 7.13
N VAL A 33 -13.88 9.74 5.85
CA VAL A 33 -13.02 8.85 5.05
C VAL A 33 -11.61 8.84 5.67
N PRO A 34 -11.05 7.68 6.05
CA PRO A 34 -9.71 7.61 6.64
C PRO A 34 -8.62 7.96 5.62
N ASP A 35 -7.43 8.26 6.11
CA ASP A 35 -6.25 8.51 5.27
C ASP A 35 -5.87 7.25 4.48
N PHE A 36 -6.05 6.08 5.10
CA PHE A 36 -5.90 4.75 4.53
C PHE A 36 -7.21 3.98 4.65
N TYR A 37 -7.90 3.82 3.52
CA TYR A 37 -9.18 3.12 3.41
C TYR A 37 -8.98 1.72 2.85
N HIS A 38 -9.35 0.69 3.59
CA HIS A 38 -9.41 -0.67 3.04
C HIS A 38 -10.52 -0.73 2.00
N SER A 39 -10.11 -0.73 0.72
CA SER A 39 -11.02 -0.54 -0.41
C SER A 39 -11.73 -1.80 -0.89
N GLY A 40 -11.48 -2.91 -0.19
CA GLY A 40 -11.97 -4.23 -0.53
C GLY A 40 -10.79 -5.20 -0.59
N ASP A 41 -11.04 -6.41 -0.12
CA ASP A 41 -10.07 -7.49 -0.20
C ASP A 41 -9.94 -7.95 -1.66
N TRP A 42 -8.73 -7.88 -2.21
CA TRP A 42 -8.38 -8.73 -3.34
C TRP A 42 -8.11 -10.12 -2.77
N PHE A 43 -9.17 -10.82 -2.36
CA PHE A 43 -9.08 -12.24 -2.03
C PHE A 43 -8.82 -13.01 -3.33
N ASP A 44 -7.55 -13.20 -3.69
CA ASP A 44 -7.19 -14.39 -4.45
C ASP A 44 -6.70 -15.46 -3.47
N THR A 45 -7.30 -16.63 -3.58
CA THR A 45 -7.08 -17.85 -2.81
C THR A 45 -5.64 -18.37 -2.74
N TYR A 46 -4.69 -17.66 -3.35
CA TYR A 46 -3.32 -18.12 -3.54
C TYR A 46 -2.24 -17.10 -3.17
N VAL A 47 -2.56 -15.81 -2.91
CA VAL A 47 -1.56 -14.77 -2.62
C VAL A 47 -2.13 -13.65 -1.72
N ASP A 48 -1.47 -13.38 -0.59
CA ASP A 48 -1.89 -12.40 0.43
C ASP A 48 -1.65 -10.95 -0.05
N GLY A 49 -2.65 -10.36 -0.73
CA GLY A 49 -2.61 -8.98 -1.25
C GLY A 49 -3.65 -8.06 -0.61
N PHE A 50 -3.29 -6.82 -0.31
CA PHE A 50 -4.25 -5.78 0.12
C PHE A 50 -4.32 -4.63 -0.87
N SER A 51 -5.51 -4.10 -1.14
CA SER A 51 -5.71 -2.85 -1.87
C SER A 51 -6.22 -1.77 -0.92
N ILE A 52 -5.38 -0.77 -0.72
CA ILE A 52 -5.62 0.35 0.18
C ILE A 52 -5.82 1.61 -0.65
N THR A 53 -6.98 2.22 -0.52
CA THR A 53 -7.16 3.57 -1.04
C THR A 53 -6.47 4.56 -0.10
N ASN A 54 -5.67 5.49 -0.63
CA ASN A 54 -4.99 6.49 0.18
C ASN A 54 -5.34 7.93 -0.24
N ARG A 55 -5.34 8.82 0.74
CA ARG A 55 -5.57 10.27 0.54
C ARG A 55 -4.34 11.11 0.84
N THR A 56 -3.32 10.49 1.45
CA THR A 56 -2.09 11.13 1.90
C THR A 56 -0.89 10.63 1.13
N ILE A 57 0.14 11.48 1.06
CA ILE A 57 1.44 11.15 0.48
C ILE A 57 2.18 10.15 1.39
N PHE A 58 2.83 9.17 0.78
CA PHE A 58 3.71 8.24 1.48
C PHE A 58 4.99 8.93 1.93
N SER A 59 5.37 8.77 3.20
CA SER A 59 6.75 9.07 3.60
C SER A 59 7.67 7.92 3.17
N PRO A 60 8.97 8.18 2.91
CA PRO A 60 9.93 7.11 2.62
C PRO A 60 9.98 6.05 3.72
N HIS A 61 9.89 6.48 4.98
CA HIS A 61 9.86 5.57 6.14
C HIS A 61 8.65 4.64 6.14
N LEU A 62 7.49 5.12 5.70
CA LEU A 62 6.31 4.26 5.55
C LEU A 62 6.57 3.17 4.50
N LEU A 63 7.13 3.51 3.34
CA LEU A 63 7.43 2.54 2.29
C LEU A 63 8.44 1.48 2.75
N ASP A 64 9.49 1.88 3.46
CA ASP A 64 10.48 0.95 4.02
C ASP A 64 9.82 -0.05 5.01
N GLU A 65 8.96 0.45 5.90
CA GLU A 65 8.22 -0.40 6.85
C GLU A 65 7.25 -1.35 6.13
N LEU A 66 6.62 -0.90 5.05
CA LEU A 66 5.71 -1.72 4.25
C LEU A 66 6.46 -2.83 3.51
N VAL A 67 7.64 -2.55 2.93
CA VAL A 67 8.49 -3.57 2.29
C VAL A 67 8.91 -4.65 3.30
N ASP A 68 9.33 -4.24 4.50
CA ASP A 68 9.67 -5.18 5.59
C ASP A 68 8.44 -6.02 6.02
N CYS A 69 7.27 -5.41 6.07
CA CYS A 69 6.01 -6.07 6.40
C CYS A 69 5.64 -7.16 5.39
N VAL A 70 5.58 -6.83 4.09
CA VAL A 70 5.23 -7.79 3.03
C VAL A 70 6.24 -8.92 2.95
N THR A 71 7.54 -8.60 3.07
CA THR A 71 8.62 -9.61 3.05
C THR A 71 8.51 -10.63 4.18
N LYS A 72 8.05 -10.21 5.37
CA LYS A 72 7.85 -11.08 6.52
C LYS A 72 6.55 -11.89 6.47
N ALA A 73 5.55 -11.43 5.73
CA ALA A 73 4.25 -12.08 5.63
C ALA A 73 4.29 -13.33 4.73
N ASP A 74 4.70 -13.16 3.47
CA ASP A 74 4.87 -14.23 2.48
C ASP A 74 5.70 -13.71 1.28
N PRO A 75 6.52 -14.54 0.61
CA PRO A 75 7.24 -14.13 -0.60
C PRO A 75 6.36 -13.53 -1.71
N GLY A 76 5.10 -13.96 -1.84
CA GLY A 76 4.13 -13.44 -2.79
C GLY A 76 3.28 -12.28 -2.28
N ALA A 77 3.36 -11.93 -0.99
CA ALA A 77 2.52 -10.89 -0.41
C ALA A 77 2.78 -9.53 -1.06
N ASN A 78 1.72 -8.74 -1.19
CA ASN A 78 1.80 -7.41 -1.77
C ASN A 78 0.77 -6.45 -1.16
N VAL A 79 1.04 -5.15 -1.28
CA VAL A 79 0.07 -4.11 -0.95
C VAL A 79 0.02 -3.10 -2.08
N GLU A 80 -1.14 -2.95 -2.69
CA GLU A 80 -1.45 -1.90 -3.64
C GLU A 80 -2.06 -0.71 -2.91
N PHE A 81 -1.62 0.48 -3.28
CA PHE A 81 -2.21 1.73 -2.86
C PHE A 81 -2.74 2.53 -4.05
N CYS A 82 -3.98 3.00 -3.94
CA CYS A 82 -4.65 3.78 -4.97
C CYS A 82 -5.02 5.17 -4.44
N GLY A 83 -4.36 6.20 -4.95
CA GLY A 83 -4.54 7.57 -4.50
C GLY A 83 -5.82 8.22 -5.06
N ILE A 84 -6.71 8.66 -4.17
CA ILE A 84 -8.06 9.11 -4.54
C ILE A 84 -8.32 10.61 -4.42
N GLU A 85 -7.33 11.42 -4.04
CA GLU A 85 -7.46 12.87 -4.06
C GLU A 85 -6.12 13.58 -3.82
N GLY A 86 -6.14 14.91 -3.90
CA GLY A 86 -5.02 15.77 -3.54
C GLY A 86 -3.76 15.49 -4.37
N ASP A 87 -2.62 15.54 -3.71
CA ASP A 87 -1.31 15.34 -4.33
C ASP A 87 -1.06 13.88 -4.75
N VAL A 88 -1.88 12.93 -4.30
CA VAL A 88 -1.77 11.51 -4.68
C VAL A 88 -2.84 11.08 -5.69
N TRP A 89 -3.66 11.99 -6.20
CA TRP A 89 -4.74 11.63 -7.12
C TRP A 89 -4.22 10.86 -8.34
N MET A 90 -4.74 9.63 -8.53
CA MET A 90 -4.35 8.69 -9.59
C MET A 90 -2.91 8.15 -9.53
N LEU A 91 -2.27 8.24 -8.35
CA LEU A 91 -1.03 7.54 -8.05
C LEU A 91 -1.36 6.13 -7.58
N ASP A 92 -0.81 5.13 -8.26
CA ASP A 92 -0.83 3.74 -7.84
C ASP A 92 0.57 3.38 -7.32
N ILE A 93 0.66 2.80 -6.12
CA ILE A 93 1.91 2.23 -5.58
C ILE A 93 1.70 0.76 -5.30
N LEU A 94 2.58 -0.09 -5.83
CA LEU A 94 2.64 -1.51 -5.52
C LEU A 94 3.87 -1.79 -4.66
N VAL A 95 3.64 -2.30 -3.45
CA VAL A 95 4.69 -2.75 -2.53
C VAL A 95 4.76 -4.26 -2.59
N THR A 96 5.96 -4.79 -2.83
CA THR A 96 6.26 -6.24 -2.89
C THR A 96 7.53 -6.55 -2.11
N SER A 97 7.84 -7.83 -1.96
CA SER A 97 9.13 -8.31 -1.43
C SER A 97 10.32 -7.93 -2.32
N ASP A 98 10.11 -7.73 -3.62
CA ASP A 98 11.14 -7.36 -4.60
C ASP A 98 11.38 -5.85 -4.68
N GLY A 99 10.48 -5.04 -4.14
CA GLY A 99 10.60 -3.59 -4.12
C GLY A 99 9.26 -2.86 -4.19
N VAL A 100 9.37 -1.55 -4.36
CA VAL A 100 8.23 -0.65 -4.53
C VAL A 100 8.17 -0.25 -6.00
N PHE A 101 6.97 -0.20 -6.56
CA PHE A 101 6.71 0.25 -7.92
C PHE A 101 5.64 1.32 -7.87
N ALA A 102 5.73 2.31 -8.76
CA ALA A 102 4.72 3.34 -8.84
C ALA A 102 4.34 3.62 -10.28
N ASN A 103 3.06 3.90 -10.45
CA ASN A 103 2.47 4.35 -11.69
C ASN A 103 1.59 5.56 -11.40
N TRP A 104 1.53 6.50 -12.35
CA TRP A 104 0.63 7.63 -12.23
C TRP A 104 -0.16 7.75 -13.50
N THR A 105 -1.49 7.67 -13.41
CA THR A 105 -2.34 7.67 -14.59
C THR A 105 -2.07 8.90 -15.46
N GLY A 106 -1.78 8.65 -16.75
CA GLY A 106 -1.50 9.70 -17.73
C GLY A 106 -0.09 10.28 -17.68
N LYS A 107 0.81 9.77 -16.83
CA LYS A 107 2.23 10.12 -16.83
C LYS A 107 3.07 9.01 -17.45
N THR A 108 4.18 9.39 -18.05
CA THR A 108 5.29 8.49 -18.38
C THR A 108 6.04 8.08 -17.11
N GLU A 109 6.86 7.03 -17.19
CA GLU A 109 7.72 6.59 -16.08
C GLU A 109 8.63 7.72 -15.57
N ALA A 110 9.25 8.49 -16.47
CA ALA A 110 10.13 9.59 -16.10
C ALA A 110 9.39 10.72 -15.36
N GLU A 111 8.15 11.03 -15.79
CA GLU A 111 7.31 12.02 -15.12
C GLU A 111 6.81 11.53 -13.76
N CYS A 112 6.53 10.23 -13.63
CA CYS A 112 6.18 9.62 -12.35
C CYS A 112 7.36 9.70 -11.37
N ARG A 113 8.57 9.28 -11.79
CA ARG A 113 9.79 9.37 -10.97
C ARG A 113 10.10 10.82 -10.55
N ALA A 114 9.94 11.78 -11.45
CA ALA A 114 10.14 13.19 -11.13
C ALA A 114 9.12 13.71 -10.11
N ALA A 115 7.85 13.32 -10.23
CA ALA A 115 6.81 13.70 -9.28
C ALA A 115 7.06 13.10 -7.88
N LEU A 116 7.44 11.83 -7.82
CA LEU A 116 7.75 11.16 -6.56
C LEU A 116 8.99 11.74 -5.87
N ALA A 117 10.02 12.12 -6.64
CA ALA A 117 11.19 12.80 -6.09
C ALA A 117 10.85 14.15 -5.44
N LEU A 118 9.85 14.89 -5.96
CA LEU A 118 9.36 16.12 -5.33
C LEU A 118 8.63 15.86 -4.00
N LEU A 119 8.10 14.65 -3.83
CA LEU A 119 7.44 14.18 -2.62
C LEU A 119 8.41 13.50 -1.64
N ASP A 120 9.72 13.56 -1.93
CA ASP A 120 10.79 12.85 -1.22
C ASP A 120 10.67 11.32 -1.27
N VAL A 121 9.79 10.78 -2.13
CA VAL A 121 9.56 9.35 -2.29
C VAL A 121 10.56 8.77 -3.29
N ASN A 122 11.62 8.13 -2.79
CA ASN A 122 12.61 7.45 -3.62
C ASN A 122 12.24 5.98 -3.81
N ILE A 123 11.73 5.66 -5.00
CA ILE A 123 11.39 4.29 -5.39
C ILE A 123 12.55 3.72 -6.23
N GLY A 124 13.35 2.87 -5.60
CA GLY A 124 14.36 2.06 -6.29
C GLY A 124 13.69 0.92 -7.03
N GLY A 125 13.83 0.92 -8.35
CA GLY A 125 13.51 -0.22 -9.21
C GLY A 125 14.77 -0.71 -9.90
#